data_AF-A0A7J5TLC3-F1
#
_entry.id   AF-A0A7J5TLC3-F1
#
_cell.length_a   1.000
_cell.length_b   1.000
_cell.length_c   1.000
_cell.angle_alpha   90.00
_cell.angle_beta   90.00
_cell.angle_gamma   90.00
#
_symmetry.space_group_name_H-M   'P 1'
#
loop_
_entity.id
_entity.type
_entity.pdbx_description
1 polymer ?
#
loop_
_entity_poly.entity_id
_entity_poly.type
_entity_poly.pdbx_seq_one_letter_code
_entity_poly.pdbx_strand_id
1 'polypeptide(L)'
;MTDTTETVQRQAEYSPRIREVVNALMDYALVLAIIYNSNSLWALAGDNFSLSCFVLLAVCMAYMLCCWREARHRLHRVGSAMLVLVLATVIGQLVMAVSHGGSGYTNGTWFQYALIVPALMGCMLMRGHEYVRKVLLNRLVVVAAVFAAISVVLWAASSFLLLPPSHVERLSWVHNVPPIYSYADVYYNVQDAHVLGMTVWRNSSIFNEPPCAVAFYGMVLAIDLYIGKKVHWGADLCIIGALVTSLSTGGALYVLVLLVPLLWKAMLHVQRRGLRYALLSVAALVSIAAVVAGTRIVISKMATSYSGQTHLLDFTEGFRIWWQRPLTGFGFDSDEYIWTHYMSAYRDGMGYTSGLLFLLIHGGLVLALYM
;
A
#
# COMPACT_ATOMS: atom_id res chain seq x y z
N MET A 1 -16.89 -57.48 5.23
CA MET A 1 -15.48 -57.08 5.05
C MET A 1 -15.27 -56.05 3.93
N THR A 2 -16.34 -55.49 3.35
CA THR A 2 -16.30 -54.53 2.22
C THR A 2 -16.55 -53.07 2.61
N ASP A 3 -16.89 -52.79 3.87
CA ASP A 3 -17.33 -51.46 4.34
C ASP A 3 -16.15 -50.57 4.83
N THR A 4 -15.06 -51.19 5.28
CA THR A 4 -13.86 -50.48 5.75
C THR A 4 -13.00 -49.91 4.62
N THR A 5 -13.04 -50.50 3.42
CA THR A 5 -12.25 -50.03 2.27
C THR A 5 -12.89 -48.83 1.57
N GLU A 6 -14.22 -48.80 1.46
CA GLU A 6 -14.95 -47.63 0.91
C GLU A 6 -14.90 -46.42 1.84
N THR A 7 -14.96 -46.62 3.16
CA THR A 7 -14.84 -45.54 4.15
C THR A 7 -13.42 -44.95 4.20
N VAL A 8 -12.38 -45.78 4.09
CA VAL A 8 -10.98 -45.32 4.01
C VAL A 8 -10.69 -44.62 2.67
N GLN A 9 -11.22 -45.11 1.56
CA GLN A 9 -11.08 -44.44 0.25
C GLN A 9 -11.83 -43.10 0.23
N ARG A 10 -13.06 -43.03 0.78
CA ARG A 10 -13.77 -41.75 0.97
C ARG A 10 -12.99 -40.81 1.90
N GLN A 11 -12.45 -41.27 3.03
CA GLN A 11 -11.65 -40.41 3.92
C GLN A 11 -10.37 -39.89 3.26
N ALA A 12 -9.71 -40.72 2.44
CA ALA A 12 -8.51 -40.34 1.70
C ALA A 12 -8.80 -39.32 0.57
N GLU A 13 -9.98 -39.37 -0.03
CA GLU A 13 -10.41 -38.44 -1.10
C GLU A 13 -11.02 -37.13 -0.56
N TYR A 14 -11.61 -37.16 0.64
CA TYR A 14 -12.14 -35.96 1.33
C TYR A 14 -11.03 -35.11 1.97
N SER A 15 -9.96 -35.72 2.48
CA SER A 15 -8.80 -35.05 3.09
C SER A 15 -8.14 -33.95 2.22
N PRO A 16 -7.83 -34.19 0.92
CA PRO A 16 -7.23 -33.17 0.06
C PRO A 16 -8.18 -32.00 -0.24
N ARG A 17 -9.48 -32.25 -0.43
CA ARG A 17 -10.48 -31.19 -0.68
C ARG A 17 -10.66 -30.28 0.54
N ILE A 18 -10.74 -30.85 1.74
CA ILE A 18 -10.84 -30.06 2.99
C ILE A 18 -9.61 -29.17 3.14
N ARG A 19 -8.42 -29.69 2.85
CA ARG A 19 -7.17 -28.93 2.93
C ARG A 19 -7.10 -27.79 1.92
N GLU A 20 -7.57 -27.99 0.70
CA GLU A 20 -7.65 -26.93 -0.32
C GLU A 20 -8.58 -25.81 0.13
N VAL A 21 -9.73 -26.14 0.71
CA VAL A 21 -10.69 -25.17 1.26
C VAL A 21 -10.06 -24.41 2.43
N VAL A 22 -9.42 -25.10 3.38
CA VAL A 22 -8.73 -24.46 4.50
C VAL A 22 -7.63 -23.51 4.02
N ASN A 23 -6.82 -23.93 3.05
CA ASN A 23 -5.80 -23.07 2.45
C ASN A 23 -6.41 -21.85 1.76
N ALA A 24 -7.53 -22.01 1.06
CA ALA A 24 -8.24 -20.90 0.44
C ALA A 24 -8.77 -19.90 1.48
N LEU A 25 -9.43 -20.39 2.52
CA LEU A 25 -9.95 -19.57 3.61
C LEU A 25 -8.83 -18.80 4.32
N MET A 26 -7.70 -19.46 4.61
CA MET A 26 -6.56 -18.82 5.28
C MET A 26 -5.91 -17.74 4.41
N ASP A 27 -5.81 -17.95 3.09
CA ASP A 27 -5.29 -16.92 2.19
C ASP A 27 -6.23 -15.70 2.11
N TYR A 28 -7.55 -15.91 2.02
CA TYR A 28 -8.51 -14.81 2.04
C TYR A 28 -8.52 -14.09 3.38
N ALA A 29 -8.45 -14.82 4.50
CA ALA A 29 -8.34 -14.23 5.83
C ALA A 29 -7.07 -13.37 5.95
N LEU A 30 -5.93 -13.86 5.44
CA LEU A 30 -4.68 -13.11 5.43
C LEU A 30 -4.77 -11.85 4.57
N VAL A 31 -5.33 -11.95 3.35
CA VAL A 31 -5.54 -10.80 2.46
C VAL A 31 -6.45 -9.75 3.11
N LEU A 32 -7.58 -10.16 3.68
CA LEU A 32 -8.50 -9.25 4.36
C LEU A 32 -7.86 -8.61 5.60
N ALA A 33 -7.06 -9.34 6.36
CA ALA A 33 -6.35 -8.79 7.51
C ALA A 33 -5.26 -7.77 7.10
N ILE A 34 -4.58 -8.00 5.98
CA ILE A 34 -3.63 -7.02 5.40
C ILE A 34 -4.38 -5.74 5.00
N ILE A 35 -5.51 -5.89 4.30
CA ILE A 35 -6.34 -4.74 3.88
C ILE A 35 -6.90 -3.99 5.09
N TYR A 36 -7.34 -4.72 6.11
CA TYR A 36 -7.81 -4.12 7.35
C TYR A 36 -6.73 -3.25 8.00
N ASN A 37 -5.49 -3.75 8.09
CA ASN A 37 -4.38 -3.01 8.69
C ASN A 37 -3.76 -1.92 7.77
N SER A 38 -4.09 -1.86 6.48
CA SER A 38 -3.45 -0.95 5.50
C SER A 38 -3.99 0.48 5.52
N ASN A 39 -3.97 1.16 6.67
CA ASN A 39 -4.54 2.51 6.85
C ASN A 39 -6.01 2.61 6.37
N SER A 40 -6.76 1.51 6.52
CA SER A 40 -8.20 1.53 6.28
C SER A 40 -8.89 2.36 7.36
N LEU A 41 -10.02 2.97 7.02
CA LEU A 41 -10.88 3.63 8.00
C LEU A 41 -11.39 2.65 9.05
N TRP A 42 -11.52 1.36 8.75
CA TRP A 42 -11.88 0.35 9.75
C TRP A 42 -10.85 0.25 10.87
N ALA A 43 -9.55 0.29 10.54
CA ALA A 43 -8.50 0.23 11.55
C ALA A 43 -8.30 1.56 12.25
N LEU A 44 -8.60 2.66 11.58
CA LEU A 44 -8.23 3.99 12.03
C LEU A 44 -9.39 4.71 12.76
N ALA A 45 -10.63 4.50 12.35
CA ALA A 45 -11.78 5.03 13.06
C ALA A 45 -11.93 4.36 14.43
N GLY A 46 -12.30 5.16 15.43
CA GLY A 46 -12.60 4.66 16.78
C GLY A 46 -11.42 4.01 17.53
N ASP A 47 -10.17 4.38 17.23
CA ASP A 47 -8.96 3.83 17.87
C ASP A 47 -8.77 2.31 17.72
N ASN A 48 -9.33 1.73 16.66
CA ASN A 48 -9.25 0.29 16.38
C ASN A 48 -7.88 -0.17 15.82
N PHE A 49 -6.86 0.71 15.81
CA PHE A 49 -5.62 0.42 15.11
C PHE A 49 -4.88 -0.74 15.78
N SER A 50 -4.79 -0.73 17.11
CA SER A 50 -4.21 -1.82 17.88
C SER A 50 -4.97 -3.14 17.64
N LEU A 51 -6.30 -3.10 17.56
CA LEU A 51 -7.11 -4.27 17.24
C LEU A 51 -6.75 -4.84 15.86
N SER A 52 -6.60 -3.98 14.84
CA SER A 52 -6.18 -4.42 13.50
C SER A 52 -4.82 -5.11 13.50
N CYS A 53 -3.88 -4.61 14.31
CA CYS A 53 -2.57 -5.22 14.52
C CYS A 53 -2.69 -6.63 15.15
N PHE A 54 -3.50 -6.78 16.19
CA PHE A 54 -3.70 -8.09 16.85
C PHE A 54 -4.40 -9.10 15.93
N VAL A 55 -5.42 -8.65 15.18
CA VAL A 55 -6.12 -9.51 14.21
C VAL A 55 -5.14 -10.01 13.15
N LEU A 56 -4.33 -9.13 12.57
CA LEU A 56 -3.34 -9.50 11.57
C LEU A 56 -2.29 -10.47 12.12
N LEU A 57 -1.79 -10.24 13.34
CA LEU A 57 -0.86 -11.17 13.98
C LEU A 57 -1.50 -12.55 14.22
N ALA A 58 -2.73 -12.57 14.76
CA ALA A 58 -3.45 -13.81 15.03
C ALA A 58 -3.67 -14.63 13.74
N VAL A 59 -4.07 -13.96 12.65
CA VAL A 59 -4.22 -14.58 11.33
C VAL A 59 -2.87 -15.10 10.82
N CYS A 60 -1.78 -14.35 10.96
CA CYS A 60 -0.45 -14.83 10.58
C CYS A 60 -0.03 -16.08 11.37
N MET A 61 -0.28 -16.12 12.68
CA MET A 61 0.04 -17.29 13.51
C MET A 61 -0.80 -18.51 13.10
N ALA A 62 -2.10 -18.35 12.90
CA ALA A 62 -2.97 -19.41 12.41
C ALA A 62 -2.52 -19.92 11.03
N TYR A 63 -2.16 -18.99 10.13
CA TYR A 63 -1.66 -19.30 8.80
C TYR A 63 -0.37 -20.13 8.83
N MET A 64 0.59 -19.74 9.67
CA MET A 64 1.85 -20.48 9.86
C MET A 64 1.60 -21.88 10.47
N LEU A 65 0.67 -21.99 11.43
CA LEU A 65 0.27 -23.28 12.00
C LEU A 65 -0.32 -24.22 10.94
N CYS A 66 -1.19 -23.71 10.06
CA CYS A 66 -1.73 -24.49 8.94
C CYS A 66 -0.63 -24.95 7.97
N CYS A 67 0.40 -24.13 7.76
CA CYS A 67 1.51 -24.44 6.85
C CYS A 67 2.62 -25.28 7.51
N TRP A 68 2.61 -25.45 8.84
CA TRP A 68 3.72 -26.03 9.60
C TRP A 68 4.16 -27.40 9.08
N ARG A 69 3.21 -28.29 8.84
CA ARG A 69 3.50 -29.68 8.40
C ARG A 69 4.14 -29.70 7.02
N GLU A 70 3.69 -28.83 6.11
CA GLU A 70 4.20 -28.73 4.73
C GLU A 70 5.56 -28.05 4.63
N ALA A 71 5.80 -27.07 5.50
CA ALA A 71 6.98 -26.23 5.46
C ALA A 71 8.04 -26.64 6.51
N ARG A 72 7.92 -27.83 7.13
CA ARG A 72 8.82 -28.28 8.21
C ARG A 72 10.30 -28.23 7.81
N HIS A 73 10.63 -28.59 6.57
CA HIS A 73 11.99 -28.54 6.01
C HIS A 73 12.50 -27.11 5.77
N ARG A 74 11.60 -26.12 5.70
CA ARG A 74 11.93 -24.70 5.57
C ARG A 74 11.93 -23.96 6.90
N LEU A 75 11.39 -24.57 7.97
CA LEU A 75 11.11 -23.89 9.24
C LEU A 75 12.35 -23.22 9.85
N HIS A 76 13.52 -23.87 9.82
CA HIS A 76 14.76 -23.27 10.31
C HIS A 76 15.12 -21.99 9.55
N ARG A 77 15.04 -22.02 8.21
CA ARG A 77 15.35 -20.85 7.36
C ARG A 77 14.33 -19.73 7.54
N VAL A 78 13.05 -20.08 7.66
CA VAL A 78 11.98 -19.12 7.94
C VAL A 78 12.21 -18.48 9.31
N GLY A 79 12.42 -19.30 10.34
CA GLY A 79 12.65 -18.85 11.71
C GLY A 79 13.89 -17.98 11.84
N SER A 80 14.99 -18.33 11.18
CA SER A 80 16.21 -17.50 11.18
C SER A 80 15.97 -16.15 10.50
N ALA A 81 15.27 -16.13 9.36
CA ALA A 81 14.96 -14.88 8.66
C ALA A 81 14.02 -13.98 9.51
N MET A 82 12.99 -14.57 10.11
CA MET A 82 12.10 -13.87 11.04
C MET A 82 12.87 -13.31 12.23
N LEU A 83 13.73 -14.11 12.87
CA LEU A 83 14.53 -13.69 14.01
C LEU A 83 15.46 -12.52 13.64
N VAL A 84 16.13 -12.58 12.50
CA VAL A 84 16.97 -11.48 12.02
C VAL A 84 16.15 -10.20 11.86
N LEU A 85 14.95 -10.28 11.29
CA LEU A 85 14.10 -9.11 11.10
C LEU A 85 13.54 -8.56 12.43
N VAL A 86 13.15 -9.45 13.36
CA VAL A 86 12.75 -9.07 14.72
C VAL A 86 13.90 -8.35 15.41
N LEU A 87 15.10 -8.91 15.39
CA LEU A 87 16.28 -8.29 16.03
C LEU A 87 16.60 -6.94 15.39
N ALA A 88 16.62 -6.85 14.06
CA ALA A 88 16.89 -5.61 13.35
C ALA A 88 15.89 -4.50 13.71
N THR A 89 14.59 -4.84 13.73
CA THR A 89 13.53 -3.89 14.07
C THR A 89 13.57 -3.51 15.55
N VAL A 90 13.77 -4.45 16.47
CA VAL A 90 13.93 -4.17 17.91
C VAL A 90 15.14 -3.28 18.18
N ILE A 91 16.29 -3.56 17.54
CA ILE A 91 17.48 -2.70 17.65
C ILE A 91 17.18 -1.30 17.12
N GLY A 92 16.55 -1.17 15.96
CA GLY A 92 16.17 0.13 15.40
C GLY A 92 15.25 0.92 16.36
N GLN A 93 14.27 0.25 16.96
CA GLN A 93 13.38 0.87 17.94
C GLN A 93 14.09 1.21 19.26
N LEU A 94 15.04 0.39 19.72
CA LEU A 94 15.89 0.69 20.87
C LEU A 94 16.70 1.96 20.66
N VAL A 95 17.29 2.11 19.47
CA VAL A 95 18.04 3.32 19.10
C VAL A 95 17.12 4.54 19.09
N MET A 96 15.94 4.44 18.46
CA MET A 96 14.94 5.52 18.43
C MET A 96 14.45 5.89 19.82
N ALA A 97 14.24 4.93 20.70
CA ALA A 97 13.74 5.20 22.04
C ALA A 97 14.81 5.81 22.94
N VAL A 98 16.07 5.39 22.83
CA VAL A 98 17.18 6.02 23.56
C VAL A 98 17.35 7.47 23.13
N SER A 99 17.19 7.78 21.83
CA SER A 99 17.30 9.16 21.37
C SER A 99 16.10 10.03 21.78
N HIS A 100 14.88 9.50 21.77
CA HIS A 100 13.66 10.27 22.08
C HIS A 100 13.20 10.14 23.54
N GLY A 101 14.14 9.98 24.49
CA GLY A 101 13.83 9.98 25.92
C GLY A 101 12.87 8.88 26.38
N GLY A 102 12.84 7.73 25.69
CA GLY A 102 12.02 6.56 26.03
C GLY A 102 10.58 6.58 25.51
N SER A 103 10.12 7.68 24.92
CA SER A 103 8.72 7.85 24.47
C SER A 103 8.32 6.91 23.31
N GLY A 104 9.29 6.51 22.47
CA GLY A 104 9.05 5.68 21.28
C GLY A 104 8.42 4.30 21.53
N TYR A 105 8.53 3.74 22.75
CA TYR A 105 7.96 2.43 23.08
C TYR A 105 6.46 2.43 23.33
N THR A 106 5.85 3.59 23.57
CA THR A 106 4.47 3.66 24.07
C THR A 106 3.42 3.68 22.97
N ASN A 107 3.81 3.97 21.72
CA ASN A 107 2.86 4.27 20.63
C ASN A 107 2.41 3.05 19.80
N GLY A 108 2.67 1.81 20.24
CA GLY A 108 2.17 0.58 19.59
C GLY A 108 2.75 0.25 18.20
N THR A 109 3.44 1.19 17.55
CA THR A 109 4.14 1.01 16.26
C THR A 109 5.24 -0.06 16.34
N TRP A 110 5.89 -0.19 17.51
CA TRP A 110 6.86 -1.25 17.77
C TRP A 110 6.27 -2.64 17.56
N PHE A 111 5.01 -2.85 17.93
CA PHE A 111 4.33 -4.14 17.80
C PHE A 111 4.15 -4.53 16.32
N GLN A 112 3.82 -3.54 15.49
CA GLN A 112 3.66 -3.74 14.05
C GLN A 112 5.00 -4.11 13.38
N TYR A 113 6.06 -3.35 13.65
CA TYR A 113 7.36 -3.61 13.01
C TYR A 113 8.07 -4.84 13.58
N ALA A 114 8.03 -5.06 14.90
CA ALA A 114 8.78 -6.14 15.54
C ALA A 114 8.11 -7.51 15.45
N LEU A 115 6.78 -7.58 15.32
CA LEU A 115 6.05 -8.86 15.32
C LEU A 115 5.30 -9.11 14.02
N ILE A 116 4.52 -8.13 13.54
CA ILE A 116 3.65 -8.32 12.39
C ILE A 116 4.44 -8.45 11.09
N VAL A 117 5.39 -7.54 10.83
CA VAL A 117 6.19 -7.59 9.59
C VAL A 117 6.99 -8.90 9.50
N PRO A 118 7.71 -9.37 10.55
CA PRO A 118 8.32 -10.69 10.54
C PRO A 118 7.33 -11.84 10.37
N ALA A 119 6.17 -11.80 11.02
CA ALA A 119 5.15 -12.85 10.89
C ALA A 119 4.59 -12.93 9.46
N LEU A 120 4.33 -11.78 8.82
CA LEU A 120 3.92 -11.70 7.41
C LEU A 120 4.99 -12.28 6.50
N MET A 121 6.25 -11.87 6.67
CA MET A 121 7.38 -12.44 5.92
C MET A 121 7.46 -13.96 6.13
N GLY A 122 7.28 -14.42 7.37
CA GLY A 122 7.21 -15.84 7.72
C GLY A 122 6.16 -16.60 6.92
N CYS A 123 4.93 -16.07 6.86
CA CYS A 123 3.84 -16.63 6.05
C CYS A 123 4.24 -16.78 4.57
N MET A 124 4.85 -15.73 3.98
CA MET A 124 5.28 -15.74 2.58
C MET A 124 6.37 -16.79 2.33
N LEU A 125 7.37 -16.85 3.22
CA LEU A 125 8.50 -17.80 3.09
C LEU A 125 8.06 -19.25 3.33
N MET A 126 7.11 -19.50 4.23
CA MET A 126 6.57 -20.85 4.48
C MET A 126 5.84 -21.41 3.26
N ARG A 127 5.02 -20.59 2.58
CA ARG A 127 4.34 -20.99 1.34
C ARG A 127 5.28 -21.07 0.14
N GLY A 128 6.25 -20.16 0.09
CA GLY A 128 7.24 -20.08 -0.97
C GLY A 128 6.79 -19.23 -2.15
N HIS A 129 7.79 -18.70 -2.87
CA HIS A 129 7.64 -17.69 -3.91
C HIS A 129 6.58 -18.04 -4.98
N GLU A 130 6.59 -19.27 -5.50
CA GLU A 130 5.66 -19.66 -6.56
C GLU A 130 4.20 -19.67 -6.12
N TYR A 131 3.92 -20.10 -4.89
CA TYR A 131 2.56 -20.10 -4.34
C TYR A 131 2.08 -18.68 -4.08
N VAL A 132 2.92 -17.87 -3.43
CA VAL A 132 2.62 -16.45 -3.15
C VAL A 132 2.30 -15.71 -4.45
N ARG A 133 3.18 -15.84 -5.45
CA ARG A 133 3.01 -15.17 -6.75
C ARG A 133 1.76 -15.60 -7.51
N LYS A 134 1.44 -16.90 -7.52
CA LYS A 134 0.36 -17.46 -8.36
C LYS A 134 -1.00 -17.47 -7.69
N VAL A 135 -1.06 -17.52 -6.37
CA VAL A 135 -2.28 -17.74 -5.61
C VAL A 135 -2.58 -16.55 -4.73
N LEU A 136 -1.68 -16.22 -3.80
CA LEU A 136 -1.95 -15.20 -2.79
C LEU A 136 -2.07 -13.80 -3.39
N LEU A 137 -1.14 -13.41 -4.27
CA LEU A 137 -1.19 -12.12 -4.97
C LEU A 137 -2.42 -12.01 -5.86
N ASN A 138 -2.81 -13.09 -6.55
CA ASN A 138 -4.04 -13.10 -7.36
C ASN A 138 -5.29 -12.91 -6.48
N ARG A 139 -5.33 -13.51 -5.28
CA ARG A 139 -6.43 -13.30 -4.33
C ARG A 139 -6.48 -11.86 -3.82
N LEU A 140 -5.32 -11.26 -3.54
CA LEU A 140 -5.22 -9.83 -3.22
C LEU A 140 -5.81 -8.96 -4.33
N VAL A 141 -5.44 -9.20 -5.59
CA VAL A 141 -5.96 -8.47 -6.75
C VAL A 141 -7.48 -8.58 -6.85
N VAL A 142 -8.03 -9.80 -6.76
CA VAL A 142 -9.47 -10.03 -6.86
C VAL A 142 -10.22 -9.33 -5.72
N VAL A 143 -9.76 -9.46 -4.47
CA VAL A 143 -10.40 -8.82 -3.32
C VAL A 143 -10.33 -7.29 -3.43
N ALA A 144 -9.17 -6.75 -3.79
CA ALA A 144 -8.99 -5.32 -3.99
C ALA A 144 -9.91 -4.79 -5.11
N ALA A 145 -10.05 -5.52 -6.21
CA ALA A 145 -10.93 -5.16 -7.30
C ALA A 145 -12.42 -5.17 -6.91
N VAL A 146 -12.84 -6.08 -6.03
CA VAL A 146 -14.21 -6.06 -5.46
C VAL A 146 -14.44 -4.77 -4.68
N PHE A 147 -13.51 -4.39 -3.78
CA PHE A 147 -13.61 -3.12 -3.06
C PHE A 147 -13.59 -1.90 -4.01
N ALA A 148 -12.74 -1.93 -5.03
CA ALA A 148 -12.67 -0.87 -6.04
C ALA A 148 -13.98 -0.73 -6.84
N ALA A 149 -14.57 -1.86 -7.24
CA ALA A 149 -15.82 -1.86 -8.00
C ALA A 149 -16.97 -1.28 -7.17
N ILE A 150 -17.11 -1.75 -5.93
CA ILE A 150 -18.15 -1.26 -5.01
C ILE A 150 -17.93 0.22 -4.69
N SER A 151 -16.69 0.64 -4.42
CA SER A 151 -16.39 2.04 -4.09
C SER A 151 -16.67 3.00 -5.24
N VAL A 152 -16.38 2.63 -6.49
CA VAL A 152 -16.72 3.44 -7.68
C VAL A 152 -18.23 3.61 -7.83
N VAL A 153 -19.01 2.55 -7.61
CA VAL A 153 -20.48 2.60 -7.67
C VAL A 153 -21.02 3.51 -6.57
N LEU A 154 -20.55 3.36 -5.33
CA LEU A 154 -20.99 4.17 -4.20
C LEU A 154 -20.54 5.63 -4.33
N TRP A 155 -19.35 5.88 -4.88
CA TRP A 155 -18.86 7.23 -5.21
C TRP A 155 -19.77 7.92 -6.21
N ALA A 156 -20.15 7.23 -7.29
CA ALA A 156 -21.06 7.80 -8.30
C ALA A 156 -22.46 8.04 -7.71
N ALA A 157 -22.97 7.11 -6.91
CA ALA A 157 -24.28 7.23 -6.29
C ALA A 157 -24.34 8.37 -5.25
N SER A 158 -23.32 8.50 -4.41
CA SER A 158 -23.23 9.59 -3.43
C SER A 158 -23.02 10.95 -4.09
N SER A 159 -22.16 11.03 -5.12
CA SER A 159 -21.81 12.30 -5.77
C SER A 159 -22.88 12.83 -6.73
N PHE A 160 -23.62 11.95 -7.42
CA PHE A 160 -24.55 12.37 -8.49
C PHE A 160 -26.00 11.98 -8.23
N LEU A 161 -26.27 10.94 -7.43
CA LEU A 161 -27.62 10.45 -7.14
C LEU A 161 -28.09 10.84 -5.74
N LEU A 162 -27.29 11.62 -4.99
CA LEU A 162 -27.60 12.08 -3.62
C LEU A 162 -27.94 10.93 -2.66
N LEU A 163 -27.27 9.78 -2.81
CA LEU A 163 -27.41 8.66 -1.88
C LEU A 163 -27.08 9.14 -0.45
N PRO A 164 -27.97 8.92 0.55
CA PRO A 164 -27.68 9.28 1.93
C PRO A 164 -26.60 8.36 2.52
N PRO A 165 -25.80 8.86 3.47
CA PRO A 165 -24.79 8.05 4.14
C PRO A 165 -25.44 6.99 5.03
N SER A 166 -24.77 5.84 5.16
CA SER A 166 -25.19 4.74 6.04
C SER A 166 -24.99 5.08 7.51
N HIS A 167 -23.87 5.72 7.85
CA HIS A 167 -23.59 6.29 9.16
C HIS A 167 -22.45 7.31 9.05
N VAL A 168 -22.04 7.87 10.19
CA VAL A 168 -20.96 8.85 10.30
C VAL A 168 -19.85 8.27 11.15
N GLU A 169 -18.63 8.38 10.64
CA GLU A 169 -17.39 8.01 11.32
C GLU A 169 -16.60 9.25 11.75
N ARG A 170 -15.69 9.05 12.71
CA ARG A 170 -14.76 10.08 13.18
C ARG A 170 -13.37 9.50 13.37
N LEU A 171 -12.37 10.24 12.89
CA LEU A 171 -10.97 9.93 13.16
C LEU A 171 -10.63 10.34 14.59
N SER A 172 -10.02 9.43 15.34
CA SER A 172 -9.71 9.65 16.74
C SER A 172 -8.57 10.65 16.98
N TRP A 173 -7.65 10.77 16.01
CA TRP A 173 -6.45 11.60 16.16
C TRP A 173 -6.61 13.04 15.65
N VAL A 174 -7.80 13.45 15.19
CA VAL A 174 -8.01 14.82 14.71
C VAL A 174 -9.20 15.46 15.41
N HIS A 175 -8.92 16.49 16.20
CA HIS A 175 -9.92 17.25 16.92
C HIS A 175 -10.58 18.26 15.95
N ASN A 176 -11.91 18.41 16.01
CA ASN A 176 -12.70 19.35 15.19
C ASN A 176 -12.72 19.09 13.67
N VAL A 177 -12.62 17.82 13.22
CA VAL A 177 -12.82 17.49 11.80
C VAL A 177 -14.31 17.33 11.49
N PRO A 178 -14.74 17.74 10.28
CA PRO A 178 -16.06 17.39 9.75
C PRO A 178 -16.36 15.89 9.87
N PRO A 179 -17.64 15.51 10.04
CA PRO A 179 -18.04 14.11 10.05
C PRO A 179 -17.62 13.41 8.75
N ILE A 180 -17.06 12.19 8.86
CA ILE A 180 -16.77 11.35 7.69
C ILE A 180 -18.03 10.55 7.38
N TYR A 181 -18.61 10.76 6.21
CA TYR A 181 -19.80 10.03 5.79
C TYR A 181 -19.42 8.66 5.23
N SER A 182 -19.95 7.59 5.83
CA SER A 182 -19.75 6.20 5.41
C SER A 182 -20.87 5.73 4.49
N TYR A 183 -20.50 4.96 3.47
CA TYR A 183 -21.40 4.28 2.54
C TYR A 183 -21.11 2.79 2.58
N ALA A 184 -21.95 2.06 3.32
CA ALA A 184 -21.84 0.61 3.53
C ALA A 184 -20.43 0.12 3.95
N ASP A 185 -19.65 0.96 4.65
CA ASP A 185 -18.28 0.69 5.07
C ASP A 185 -17.27 0.37 3.97
N VAL A 186 -17.61 0.64 2.71
CA VAL A 186 -16.74 0.37 1.55
C VAL A 186 -16.32 1.65 0.83
N TYR A 187 -16.99 2.76 1.11
CA TYR A 187 -16.68 4.07 0.57
C TYR A 187 -16.93 5.16 1.61
N TYR A 188 -16.04 6.16 1.66
CA TYR A 188 -16.13 7.25 2.64
C TYR A 188 -15.90 8.61 1.96
N ASN A 189 -16.68 9.62 2.38
CA ASN A 189 -16.46 11.01 1.96
C ASN A 189 -15.46 11.67 2.90
N VAL A 190 -14.17 11.48 2.64
CA VAL A 190 -13.10 12.08 3.44
C VAL A 190 -12.75 13.47 2.95
N GLN A 191 -12.60 13.63 1.63
CA GLN A 191 -12.10 14.85 1.03
C GLN A 191 -12.79 15.12 -0.31
N ASP A 192 -13.08 16.37 -0.58
CA ASP A 192 -13.66 16.86 -1.84
C ASP A 192 -12.58 17.39 -2.80
N ALA A 193 -13.00 17.55 -4.05
CA ALA A 193 -12.22 18.17 -5.11
C ALA A 193 -13.12 19.08 -5.95
N HIS A 194 -12.56 20.20 -6.39
CA HIS A 194 -13.24 21.08 -7.34
C HIS A 194 -12.87 20.69 -8.77
N VAL A 195 -13.85 20.24 -9.54
CA VAL A 195 -13.69 19.81 -10.93
C VAL A 195 -14.74 20.51 -11.78
N LEU A 196 -14.31 21.23 -12.81
CA LEU A 196 -15.18 21.94 -13.77
C LEU A 196 -16.23 22.86 -13.11
N GLY A 197 -15.86 23.52 -12.01
CA GLY A 197 -16.75 24.42 -11.26
C GLY A 197 -17.73 23.71 -10.30
N MET A 198 -17.69 22.38 -10.21
CA MET A 198 -18.46 21.61 -9.24
C MET A 198 -17.56 21.05 -8.13
N THR A 199 -18.09 20.97 -6.92
CA THR A 199 -17.46 20.23 -5.82
C THR A 199 -17.93 18.79 -5.86
N VAL A 200 -17.00 17.86 -6.00
CA VAL A 200 -17.26 16.42 -6.05
C VAL A 200 -16.39 15.72 -5.02
N TRP A 201 -16.94 14.74 -4.32
CA TRP A 201 -16.15 13.93 -3.38
C TRP A 201 -15.07 13.15 -4.12
N ARG A 202 -13.91 12.97 -3.48
CA ARG A 202 -12.84 12.12 -4.02
C ARG A 202 -13.10 10.69 -3.60
N ASN A 203 -12.87 9.72 -4.50
CA ASN A 203 -12.96 8.32 -4.12
C ASN A 203 -11.78 7.91 -3.22
N SER A 204 -11.99 7.82 -1.90
CA SER A 204 -11.01 7.27 -0.96
C SER A 204 -11.19 5.76 -0.72
N SER A 205 -12.22 5.13 -1.31
CA SER A 205 -12.60 3.75 -1.01
C SER A 205 -12.65 3.52 0.50
N ILE A 206 -12.13 2.39 1.00
CA ILE A 206 -12.02 2.04 2.42
C ILE A 206 -10.91 2.79 3.19
N PHE A 207 -10.17 3.70 2.56
CA PHE A 207 -8.97 4.31 3.15
C PHE A 207 -9.28 5.67 3.77
N ASN A 208 -8.45 6.04 4.74
CA ASN A 208 -8.56 7.31 5.46
C ASN A 208 -8.29 8.54 4.61
N GLU A 209 -7.62 8.41 3.46
CA GLU A 209 -7.44 9.50 2.50
C GLU A 209 -7.37 8.99 1.04
N PRO A 210 -7.75 9.81 0.04
CA PRO A 210 -7.61 9.44 -1.37
C PRO A 210 -6.18 9.06 -1.82
N PRO A 211 -5.09 9.72 -1.36
CA PRO A 211 -3.73 9.29 -1.67
C PRO A 211 -3.39 7.88 -1.16
N CYS A 212 -3.93 7.47 -0.01
CA CYS A 212 -3.73 6.10 0.51
C CYS A 212 -4.41 5.06 -0.39
N ALA A 213 -5.65 5.33 -0.82
CA ALA A 213 -6.34 4.49 -1.79
C ALA A 213 -5.56 4.35 -3.10
N VAL A 214 -5.02 5.47 -3.59
CA VAL A 214 -4.19 5.50 -4.80
C VAL A 214 -2.92 4.67 -4.67
N ALA A 215 -2.21 4.79 -3.55
CA ALA A 215 -0.99 4.01 -3.31
C ALA A 215 -1.29 2.51 -3.26
N PHE A 216 -2.35 2.11 -2.55
CA PHE A 216 -2.78 0.71 -2.46
C PHE A 216 -3.20 0.16 -3.83
N TYR A 217 -4.14 0.82 -4.51
CA TYR A 217 -4.64 0.37 -5.81
C TYR A 217 -3.58 0.43 -6.91
N GLY A 218 -2.69 1.42 -6.89
CA GLY A 218 -1.55 1.51 -7.80
C GLY A 218 -0.59 0.34 -7.61
N MET A 219 -0.32 -0.06 -6.36
CA MET A 219 0.50 -1.23 -6.05
C MET A 219 -0.17 -2.53 -6.49
N VAL A 220 -1.46 -2.72 -6.22
CA VAL A 220 -2.21 -3.92 -6.64
C VAL A 220 -2.28 -4.03 -8.17
N LEU A 221 -2.51 -2.91 -8.88
CA LEU A 221 -2.48 -2.88 -10.34
C LEU A 221 -1.09 -3.27 -10.86
N ALA A 222 -0.01 -2.76 -10.25
CA ALA A 222 1.34 -3.15 -10.64
C ALA A 222 1.62 -4.65 -10.39
N ILE A 223 1.09 -5.20 -9.29
CA ILE A 223 1.18 -6.63 -8.98
C ILE A 223 0.55 -7.46 -10.10
N ASP A 224 -0.68 -7.16 -10.51
CA ASP A 224 -1.37 -7.98 -11.51
C ASP A 224 -0.72 -7.89 -12.90
N LEU A 225 -0.33 -6.67 -13.30
CA LEU A 225 0.23 -6.40 -14.62
C LEU A 225 1.66 -6.95 -14.81
N TYR A 226 2.50 -6.91 -13.77
CA TYR A 226 3.94 -7.17 -13.89
C TYR A 226 4.44 -8.39 -13.11
N ILE A 227 3.79 -8.77 -12.01
CA ILE A 227 4.25 -9.83 -11.12
C ILE A 227 3.39 -11.09 -11.25
N GLY A 228 2.08 -10.92 -11.43
CA GLY A 228 1.10 -11.98 -11.60
C GLY A 228 1.42 -12.91 -12.76
N LYS A 229 1.00 -14.18 -12.64
CA LYS A 229 1.17 -15.15 -13.75
C LYS A 229 0.25 -14.82 -14.94
N LYS A 230 -0.89 -14.20 -14.66
CA LYS A 230 -1.94 -13.86 -15.63
C LYS A 230 -2.53 -12.52 -15.23
N VAL A 231 -2.87 -11.73 -16.24
CA VAL A 231 -3.55 -10.45 -16.09
C VAL A 231 -5.06 -10.67 -16.02
N HIS A 232 -5.71 -10.03 -15.07
CA HIS A 232 -7.14 -10.07 -14.80
C HIS A 232 -7.77 -8.74 -15.23
N TRP A 233 -7.92 -8.54 -16.54
CA TRP A 233 -8.39 -7.26 -17.11
C TRP A 233 -9.67 -6.71 -16.49
N GLY A 234 -10.62 -7.56 -16.08
CA GLY A 234 -11.83 -7.12 -15.39
C GLY A 234 -11.56 -6.54 -14.01
N ALA A 235 -10.63 -7.15 -13.25
CA ALA A 235 -10.17 -6.64 -11.96
C ALA A 235 -9.39 -5.33 -12.15
N ASP A 236 -8.48 -5.29 -13.12
CA ASP A 236 -7.68 -4.10 -13.44
C ASP A 236 -8.56 -2.91 -13.83
N LEU A 237 -9.62 -3.14 -14.62
CA LEU A 237 -10.55 -2.07 -15.00
C LEU A 237 -11.27 -1.47 -13.79
N CYS A 238 -11.65 -2.31 -12.82
CA CYS A 238 -12.25 -1.83 -11.56
C CYS A 238 -11.24 -0.99 -10.76
N ILE A 239 -10.00 -1.47 -10.67
CA ILE A 239 -8.91 -0.76 -9.96
C ILE A 239 -8.58 0.57 -10.65
N ILE A 240 -8.49 0.60 -11.98
CA ILE A 240 -8.30 1.83 -12.77
C ILE A 240 -9.46 2.81 -12.53
N GLY A 241 -10.70 2.30 -12.48
CA GLY A 241 -11.87 3.10 -12.12
C GLY A 241 -11.71 3.79 -10.77
N ALA A 242 -11.26 3.06 -9.73
CA ALA A 242 -10.98 3.64 -8.42
C ALA A 242 -9.83 4.67 -8.46
N LEU A 243 -8.75 4.40 -9.21
CA LEU A 243 -7.64 5.34 -9.38
C LEU A 243 -8.07 6.65 -10.04
N VAL A 244 -8.91 6.59 -11.09
CA VAL A 244 -9.42 7.79 -11.78
C VAL A 244 -10.39 8.57 -10.89
N THR A 245 -11.32 7.87 -10.23
CA THR A 245 -12.33 8.50 -9.35
C THR A 245 -11.76 9.01 -8.03
N SER A 246 -10.53 8.65 -7.66
CA SER A 246 -9.79 9.28 -6.55
C SER A 246 -9.46 10.75 -6.79
N LEU A 247 -9.58 11.21 -8.05
CA LEU A 247 -9.26 12.56 -8.51
C LEU A 247 -7.90 13.04 -7.98
N SER A 248 -6.94 12.12 -7.92
CA SER A 248 -5.60 12.34 -7.38
C SER A 248 -4.56 12.42 -8.49
N THR A 249 -3.62 13.34 -8.35
CA THR A 249 -2.40 13.39 -9.18
C THR A 249 -1.69 12.04 -9.20
N GLY A 250 -1.57 11.37 -8.05
CA GLY A 250 -0.95 10.05 -7.97
C GLY A 250 -1.70 8.99 -8.77
N GLY A 251 -3.04 9.03 -8.77
CA GLY A 251 -3.87 8.06 -9.50
C GLY A 251 -3.64 8.16 -11.00
N ALA A 252 -3.66 9.39 -11.52
CA ALA A 252 -3.34 9.65 -12.92
C ALA A 252 -1.92 9.18 -13.29
N LEU A 253 -0.92 9.46 -12.45
CA LEU A 253 0.46 9.02 -12.69
C LEU A 253 0.60 7.50 -12.67
N TYR A 254 -0.01 6.79 -11.72
CA TYR A 254 0.00 5.32 -11.70
C TYR A 254 -0.59 4.72 -12.98
N VAL A 255 -1.73 5.23 -13.44
CA VAL A 255 -2.36 4.76 -14.69
C VAL A 255 -1.43 5.00 -15.89
N LEU A 256 -0.85 6.19 -16.01
CA LEU A 256 0.06 6.53 -17.12
C LEU A 256 1.33 5.66 -17.09
N VAL A 257 1.99 5.55 -15.94
CA VAL A 257 3.26 4.83 -15.78
C VAL A 257 3.09 3.32 -15.95
N LEU A 258 1.98 2.75 -15.48
CA LEU A 258 1.78 1.30 -15.54
C LEU A 258 1.21 0.81 -16.87
N LEU A 259 0.43 1.62 -17.61
CA LEU A 259 -0.18 1.18 -18.88
C LEU A 259 0.73 1.38 -20.10
N VAL A 260 1.56 2.43 -20.10
CA VAL A 260 2.43 2.75 -21.25
C VAL A 260 3.42 1.60 -21.59
N PRO A 261 4.11 0.98 -20.63
CA PRO A 261 5.02 -0.13 -20.92
C PRO A 261 4.29 -1.39 -21.43
N LEU A 262 3.03 -1.60 -21.03
CA LEU A 262 2.22 -2.73 -21.52
C LEU A 262 1.84 -2.55 -22.98
N LEU A 263 1.50 -1.33 -23.39
CA LEU A 263 1.26 -1.02 -24.81
C LEU A 263 2.51 -1.34 -25.63
N TRP A 264 3.69 -0.93 -25.16
CA TRP A 264 4.95 -1.24 -25.83
C TRP A 264 5.20 -2.75 -25.95
N LYS A 265 5.02 -3.50 -24.86
CA LYS A 265 5.17 -4.97 -24.85
C LYS A 265 4.21 -5.65 -25.83
N ALA A 266 2.93 -5.27 -25.82
CA ALA A 266 1.93 -5.84 -26.72
C ALA A 266 2.30 -5.62 -28.20
N MET A 267 2.82 -4.45 -28.53
CA MET A 267 3.19 -4.09 -29.91
C MET A 267 4.46 -4.80 -30.40
N LEU A 268 5.39 -5.11 -29.51
CA LEU A 268 6.60 -5.86 -29.86
C LEU A 268 6.32 -7.30 -30.32
N HIS A 269 5.20 -7.89 -29.89
CA HIS A 269 4.80 -9.25 -30.27
C HIS A 269 4.05 -9.32 -31.61
N VAL A 270 3.81 -8.19 -32.29
CA VAL A 270 3.14 -8.16 -33.60
C VAL A 270 4.08 -8.68 -34.69
N GLN A 271 3.67 -9.77 -35.35
CA GLN A 271 4.49 -10.45 -36.36
C GLN A 271 4.62 -9.65 -37.67
N ARG A 272 3.60 -8.88 -38.06
CA ARG A 272 3.61 -8.09 -39.30
C ARG A 272 4.47 -6.84 -39.13
N ARG A 273 5.61 -6.77 -39.83
CA ARG A 273 6.59 -5.67 -39.70
C ARG A 273 6.00 -4.27 -39.87
N GLY A 274 5.24 -4.02 -40.94
CA GLY A 274 4.64 -2.69 -41.20
C GLY A 274 3.66 -2.27 -40.10
N LEU A 275 2.77 -3.18 -39.68
CA LEU A 275 1.84 -2.94 -38.58
C LEU A 275 2.57 -2.74 -37.25
N ARG A 276 3.62 -3.52 -36.98
CA ARG A 276 4.46 -3.37 -35.80
C ARG A 276 5.10 -1.99 -35.72
N TYR A 277 5.70 -1.50 -36.80
CA TYR A 277 6.30 -0.17 -36.82
C TYR A 277 5.25 0.93 -36.64
N ALA A 278 4.10 0.84 -37.33
CA ALA A 278 3.00 1.79 -37.16
C ALA A 278 2.49 1.83 -35.71
N LEU A 279 2.30 0.67 -35.08
CA LEU A 279 1.88 0.57 -33.69
C LEU A 279 2.95 1.12 -32.74
N LEU A 280 4.22 0.77 -32.92
CA LEU A 280 5.32 1.32 -32.11
C LEU A 280 5.40 2.84 -32.22
N SER A 281 5.16 3.42 -33.40
CA SER A 281 5.05 4.88 -33.57
C SER A 281 3.88 5.46 -32.78
N VAL A 282 2.72 4.80 -32.77
CA VAL A 282 1.57 5.20 -31.94
C VAL A 282 1.91 5.11 -30.45
N ALA A 283 2.52 4.02 -29.98
CA ALA A 283 2.92 3.93 -28.58
C ALA A 283 3.99 4.96 -28.19
N ALA A 284 4.92 5.30 -29.10
CA ALA A 284 5.87 6.38 -28.87
C ALA A 284 5.15 7.72 -28.71
N LEU A 285 4.18 8.03 -29.58
CA LEU A 285 3.35 9.23 -29.47
C LEU A 285 2.54 9.27 -28.16
N VAL A 286 1.91 8.15 -27.79
CA VAL A 286 1.18 8.01 -26.52
C VAL A 286 2.12 8.20 -25.33
N SER A 287 3.34 7.67 -25.39
CA SER A 287 4.35 7.84 -24.34
C SER A 287 4.76 9.30 -24.19
N ILE A 288 5.01 10.00 -25.31
CA ILE A 288 5.32 11.44 -25.31
C ILE A 288 4.15 12.22 -24.73
N ALA A 289 2.92 11.95 -25.18
CA ALA A 289 1.72 12.60 -24.66
C ALA A 289 1.54 12.34 -23.15
N ALA A 290 1.79 11.13 -22.68
CA ALA A 290 1.74 10.76 -21.26
C ALA A 290 2.79 11.52 -20.45
N VAL A 291 4.02 11.66 -20.94
CA VAL A 291 5.08 12.43 -20.28
C VAL A 291 4.71 13.92 -20.22
N VAL A 292 4.20 14.49 -21.31
CA VAL A 292 3.74 15.89 -21.35
C VAL A 292 2.57 16.11 -20.39
N ALA A 293 1.57 15.21 -20.39
CA ALA A 293 0.45 15.29 -19.46
C ALA A 293 0.91 15.15 -18.00
N GLY A 294 1.76 14.16 -17.71
CA GLY A 294 2.31 13.92 -16.37
C GLY A 294 3.09 15.13 -15.85
N THR A 295 3.98 15.69 -16.66
CA THR A 295 4.74 16.91 -16.30
C THR A 295 3.82 18.11 -16.06
N ARG A 296 2.79 18.31 -16.89
CA ARG A 296 1.80 19.38 -16.67
C ARG A 296 1.02 19.20 -15.37
N ILE A 297 0.59 17.98 -15.06
CA ILE A 297 -0.11 17.66 -13.81
C ILE A 297 0.80 17.96 -12.60
N VAL A 298 2.07 17.53 -12.65
CA VAL A 298 3.04 17.75 -11.58
C VAL A 298 3.31 19.25 -11.40
N ILE A 299 3.61 19.98 -12.48
CA ILE A 299 3.85 21.44 -12.43
C ILE A 299 2.62 22.17 -11.87
N SER A 300 1.42 21.83 -12.34
CA SER A 300 0.20 22.44 -11.83
C SER A 300 0.00 22.15 -10.34
N LYS A 301 0.22 20.91 -9.90
CA LYS A 301 0.07 20.53 -8.48
C LYS A 301 1.08 21.27 -7.60
N MET A 302 2.32 21.39 -8.04
CA MET A 302 3.36 22.16 -7.33
C MET A 302 3.03 23.65 -7.28
N ALA A 303 2.46 24.22 -8.35
CA ALA A 303 2.12 25.64 -8.39
C ALA A 303 0.91 26.00 -7.51
N THR A 304 -0.14 25.17 -7.51
CA THR A 304 -1.46 25.57 -7.00
C THR A 304 -1.87 24.93 -5.68
N SER A 305 -1.13 23.93 -5.18
CA SER A 305 -1.53 23.22 -3.97
C SER A 305 -0.51 23.35 -2.86
N TYR A 306 -1.01 23.56 -1.63
CA TYR A 306 -0.20 23.62 -0.42
C TYR A 306 0.70 22.38 -0.30
N SER A 307 0.12 21.17 -0.36
CA SER A 307 0.88 19.91 -0.35
C SER A 307 1.95 19.85 -1.45
N GLY A 308 1.66 20.29 -2.68
CA GLY A 308 2.65 20.31 -3.76
C GLY A 308 3.84 21.23 -3.49
N GLN A 309 3.59 22.43 -2.94
CA GLN A 309 4.64 23.36 -2.53
C GLN A 309 5.44 22.81 -1.34
N THR A 310 4.76 22.19 -0.38
CA THR A 310 5.38 21.50 0.75
C THR A 310 6.36 20.43 0.30
N HIS A 311 5.96 19.56 -0.63
CA HIS A 311 6.83 18.52 -1.18
C HIS A 311 8.02 19.10 -1.94
N LEU A 312 7.79 20.11 -2.79
CA LEU A 312 8.88 20.73 -3.56
C LEU A 312 9.92 21.36 -2.63
N LEU A 313 9.47 22.11 -1.63
CA LEU A 313 10.34 22.77 -0.66
C LEU A 313 11.08 21.77 0.22
N ASP A 314 10.43 20.67 0.63
CA ASP A 314 11.12 19.59 1.35
C ASP A 314 12.26 19.02 0.51
N PHE A 315 12.05 18.79 -0.79
CA PHE A 315 13.10 18.32 -1.68
C PHE A 315 14.23 19.34 -1.86
N THR A 316 13.91 20.60 -2.13
CA THR A 316 14.93 21.62 -2.41
C THR A 316 15.73 22.00 -1.16
N GLU A 317 15.04 22.30 -0.05
CA GLU A 317 15.71 22.65 1.20
C GLU A 317 16.36 21.42 1.84
N GLY A 318 15.70 20.26 1.82
CA GLY A 318 16.30 19.05 2.36
C GLY A 318 17.58 18.63 1.62
N PHE A 319 17.63 18.80 0.29
CA PHE A 319 18.87 18.59 -0.46
C PHE A 319 19.93 19.62 -0.12
N ARG A 320 19.54 20.90 0.01
CA ARG A 320 20.45 21.99 0.40
C ARG A 320 21.05 21.76 1.79
N ILE A 321 20.25 21.27 2.74
CA ILE A 321 20.68 20.91 4.09
C ILE A 321 21.66 19.74 4.00
N TRP A 322 21.27 18.63 3.37
CA TRP A 322 22.15 17.47 3.20
C TRP A 322 23.50 17.81 2.55
N TRP A 323 23.49 18.68 1.54
CA TRP A 323 24.70 19.07 0.80
C TRP A 323 25.78 19.71 1.69
N GLN A 324 25.41 20.26 2.84
CA GLN A 324 26.38 20.82 3.79
C GLN A 324 27.19 19.74 4.50
N ARG A 325 26.61 18.55 4.69
CA ARG A 325 27.27 17.39 5.31
C ARG A 325 26.92 16.08 4.57
N PRO A 326 27.39 15.89 3.33
CA PRO A 326 26.91 14.80 2.48
C PRO A 326 27.20 13.40 3.03
N LEU A 327 28.34 13.24 3.69
CA LEU A 327 28.82 11.94 4.18
C LEU A 327 28.12 11.52 5.47
N THR A 328 28.06 12.41 6.46
CA THR A 328 27.63 12.08 7.82
C THR A 328 26.25 12.59 8.19
N GLY A 329 25.68 13.51 7.40
CA GLY A 329 24.50 14.27 7.80
C GLY A 329 24.76 15.12 9.05
N PHE A 330 23.66 15.54 9.69
CA PHE A 330 23.67 16.31 10.94
C PHE A 330 23.65 15.45 12.22
N GLY A 331 23.62 14.12 12.07
CA GLY A 331 23.49 13.19 13.17
C GLY A 331 22.03 12.84 13.48
N PHE A 332 21.85 11.78 14.27
CA PHE A 332 20.54 11.38 14.77
C PHE A 332 20.00 12.42 15.77
N ASP A 333 18.69 12.62 15.82
CA ASP A 333 18.03 13.62 16.69
C ASP A 333 18.46 15.08 16.43
N SER A 334 18.90 15.36 15.20
CA SER A 334 19.23 16.73 14.76
C SER A 334 18.01 17.53 14.31
N ASP A 335 16.80 17.00 14.51
CA ASP A 335 15.54 17.65 14.11
C ASP A 335 15.45 19.06 14.67
N GLU A 336 15.56 19.25 16.00
CA GLU A 336 15.46 20.58 16.60
C GLU A 336 16.49 21.57 16.03
N TYR A 337 17.72 21.11 15.82
CA TYR A 337 18.75 21.93 15.17
C TYR A 337 18.35 22.32 13.75
N ILE A 338 17.87 21.37 12.95
CA ILE A 338 17.47 21.62 11.57
C ILE A 338 16.24 22.53 11.51
N TRP A 339 15.26 22.30 12.38
CA TRP A 339 14.06 23.12 12.53
C TRP A 339 14.41 24.56 12.86
N THR A 340 15.27 24.78 13.85
CA THR A 340 15.63 26.14 14.29
C THR A 340 16.54 26.86 13.30
N HIS A 341 17.44 26.16 12.61
CA HIS A 341 18.47 26.77 11.76
C HIS A 341 18.09 26.87 10.28
N TYR A 342 17.26 25.97 9.78
CA TYR A 342 16.90 25.92 8.35
C TYR A 342 15.41 26.06 8.08
N MET A 343 14.54 25.68 9.03
CA MET A 343 13.10 25.54 8.77
C MET A 343 12.21 26.33 9.75
N SER A 344 12.78 27.32 10.46
CA SER A 344 12.18 27.94 11.67
C SER A 344 10.89 28.72 11.45
N ALA A 345 10.54 29.03 10.21
CA ALA A 345 9.28 29.68 9.85
C ALA A 345 8.30 28.75 9.11
N TYR A 346 8.67 27.50 8.83
CA TYR A 346 8.07 26.77 7.71
C TYR A 346 7.02 25.72 8.10
N ARG A 347 7.09 25.09 9.29
CA ARG A 347 6.16 23.99 9.62
C ARG A 347 5.98 23.84 11.13
N ASP A 348 4.88 24.33 11.69
CA ASP A 348 4.42 24.06 13.07
C ASP A 348 4.36 22.54 13.39
N GLY A 349 5.50 21.86 13.53
CA GLY A 349 5.61 20.45 13.90
C GLY A 349 5.33 19.39 12.82
N MET A 350 5.27 19.72 11.51
CA MET A 350 5.03 18.70 10.47
C MET A 350 6.32 18.02 9.98
N GLY A 351 6.43 16.68 10.06
CA GLY A 351 7.61 15.92 9.60
C GLY A 351 7.89 15.96 8.09
N TYR A 352 9.07 15.52 7.66
CA TYR A 352 9.51 15.51 6.25
C TYR A 352 8.64 14.63 5.35
N THR A 353 8.44 15.06 4.10
CA THR A 353 7.64 14.29 3.14
C THR A 353 8.40 13.20 2.39
N SER A 354 9.73 13.11 2.54
CA SER A 354 10.58 12.10 1.89
C SER A 354 11.46 11.39 2.92
N GLY A 355 11.24 10.08 3.09
CA GLY A 355 12.03 9.25 4.00
C GLY A 355 13.51 9.11 3.58
N LEU A 356 13.80 9.06 2.27
CA LEU A 356 15.18 9.03 1.79
C LEU A 356 15.91 10.33 2.12
N LEU A 357 15.23 11.47 1.92
CA LEU A 357 15.84 12.77 2.17
C LEU A 357 16.06 12.99 3.68
N PHE A 358 15.11 12.54 4.51
CA PHE A 358 15.28 12.45 5.95
C PHE A 358 16.56 11.66 6.31
N LEU A 359 16.72 10.44 5.79
CA LEU A 359 17.92 9.63 6.04
C LEU A 359 19.22 10.34 5.62
N LEU A 360 19.21 11.02 4.48
CA LEU A 360 20.38 11.77 4.00
C LEU A 360 20.68 12.98 4.89
N ILE A 361 19.68 13.77 5.27
CA ILE A 361 19.85 14.93 6.15
C ILE A 361 20.44 14.51 7.51
N HIS A 362 19.91 13.45 8.12
CA HIS A 362 20.32 13.04 9.45
C HIS A 362 21.58 12.16 9.46
N GLY A 363 21.72 11.22 8.53
CA GLY A 363 22.82 10.23 8.56
C GLY A 363 23.77 10.26 7.36
N GLY A 364 23.51 11.13 6.38
CA GLY A 364 24.32 11.25 5.16
C GLY A 364 24.36 9.95 4.36
N LEU A 365 25.36 9.87 3.46
CA LEU A 365 25.60 8.66 2.67
C LEU A 365 25.99 7.46 3.55
N VAL A 366 26.63 7.68 4.70
CA VAL A 366 27.02 6.58 5.59
C VAL A 366 25.80 5.80 6.06
N LEU A 367 24.74 6.48 6.50
CA LEU A 367 23.50 5.82 6.90
C LEU A 367 22.70 5.32 5.69
N ALA A 368 22.64 6.11 4.62
CA ALA A 368 21.87 5.75 3.42
C ALA A 368 22.42 4.51 2.68
N LEU A 369 23.72 4.21 2.80
CA LEU A 369 24.34 3.00 2.24
C LEU A 369 24.26 1.79 3.16
N TYR A 370 23.94 1.99 4.43
CA TYR A 370 23.83 0.92 5.43
C TYR A 370 22.43 0.29 5.49
N MET A 371 21.40 1.03 5.08
CA MET A 371 20.02 0.56 4.88
C MET A 371 19.81 0.03 3.46
#